data_AF-A0A7W5CFA9-F1
#
_entry.id   AF-A0A7W5CFA9-F1
#
_cell.length_a   1.000
_cell.length_b   1.000
_cell.length_c   1.000
_cell.angle_alpha   90.00
_cell.angle_beta   90.00
_cell.angle_gamma   90.00
#
_symmetry.space_group_name_H-M   'P 1'
#
loop_
_entity.id
_entity.type
_entity.pdbx_description
1 polymer ?
#
loop_
_entity_poly.entity_id
_entity_poly.type
_entity_poly.pdbx_seq_one_letter_code
_entity_poly.pdbx_strand_id
1 'polypeptide(L)' 'MSQNDVTTRSNRGQWENTVEGRPELSASFPSKQEAVDQGRATADELGSAHIVEDAEPTGAVTDEG' A
#
# COMPACT_ATOMS: atom_id res chain seq x y z
N MET A 1 9.95 -1.82 8.10
CA MET A 1 8.91 -0.82 7.85
C MET A 1 9.06 0.27 8.89
N SER A 2 8.86 1.51 8.48
CA SER A 2 8.87 2.71 9.31
C SER A 2 7.46 3.04 9.77
N GLN A 3 7.34 3.86 10.81
CA GLN A 3 6.05 4.34 11.27
C GLN A 3 5.34 5.09 10.13
N ASN A 4 4.05 4.81 9.94
CA ASN A 4 3.20 5.31 8.84
C ASN A 4 3.46 4.67 7.45
N ASP A 5 4.38 3.73 7.31
CA ASP A 5 4.51 2.97 6.06
C ASP A 5 3.21 2.22 5.77
N VAL A 6 2.83 2.21 4.49
CA VAL A 6 1.61 1.55 4.02
C VAL A 6 2.00 0.26 3.32
N THR A 7 1.40 -0.85 3.74
CA THR A 7 1.62 -2.17 3.14
C THR A 7 0.33 -2.68 2.53
N THR A 8 0.33 -2.89 1.22
CA THR A 8 -0.76 -3.54 0.49
C THR A 8 -0.44 -5.02 0.31
N ARG A 9 -1.28 -5.90 0.85
CA ARG A 9 -1.11 -7.36 0.75
C ARG A 9 -2.38 -8.06 0.32
N SER A 10 -2.23 -9.20 -0.33
CA SER A 10 -3.34 -10.10 -0.62
C SER A 10 -3.68 -10.94 0.62
N ASN A 11 -4.94 -10.89 1.06
CA ASN A 11 -5.49 -11.63 2.19
C ASN A 11 -6.76 -12.36 1.75
N ARG A 12 -6.67 -13.69 1.54
CA ARG A 12 -7.80 -14.58 1.20
C ARG A 12 -8.67 -14.08 0.03
N GLY A 13 -8.06 -13.53 -1.01
CA GLY A 13 -8.75 -13.04 -2.21
C GLY A 13 -9.27 -11.60 -2.09
N GLN A 14 -8.99 -10.92 -0.97
CA GLN A 14 -9.12 -9.48 -0.84
C GLN A 14 -7.76 -8.83 -0.73
N TRP A 15 -7.71 -7.53 -0.97
CA TRP A 15 -6.50 -6.73 -0.84
C TRP A 15 -6.63 -5.83 0.37
N GLU A 16 -5.60 -5.76 1.20
CA GLU A 16 -5.64 -5.02 2.46
C GLU A 16 -4.45 -4.08 2.52
N ASN A 17 -4.73 -2.80 2.76
CA ASN A 17 -3.75 -1.79 3.11
C ASN A 17 -3.64 -1.73 4.62
N THR A 18 -2.44 -1.93 5.13
CA THR A 18 -2.12 -1.82 6.56
C THR A 18 -1.15 -0.67 6.76
N VAL A 19 -1.45 0.22 7.70
CA VAL A 19 -0.57 1.35 8.02
C VAL A 19 0.15 1.09 9.35
N GLU A 20 1.48 1.13 9.32
CA GLU A 20 2.31 0.84 10.48
C GLU A 20 2.08 1.84 11.61
N GLY A 21 1.58 1.34 12.74
CA GLY A 21 1.23 2.14 13.92
C GLY A 21 -0.11 2.87 13.83
N ARG A 22 -0.86 2.73 12.73
CA ARG A 22 -2.18 3.38 12.54
C ARG A 22 -3.21 2.41 11.94
N PRO A 23 -3.65 1.40 12.70
CA PRO A 23 -4.66 0.44 12.21
C PRO A 23 -6.00 1.09 11.86
N GLU A 24 -6.27 2.31 12.36
CA GLU A 24 -7.44 3.12 12.00
C GLU A 24 -7.45 3.59 10.54
N LEU A 25 -6.29 3.64 9.89
CA LEU A 25 -6.14 3.99 8.47
C LEU A 25 -6.08 2.75 7.56
N SER A 26 -6.09 1.55 8.13
CA SER A 26 -6.08 0.31 7.38
C SER A 26 -7.43 0.11 6.69
N ALA A 27 -7.40 -0.35 5.44
CA ALA A 27 -8.58 -0.53 4.61
C ALA A 27 -8.47 -1.78 3.72
N SER A 28 -9.60 -2.44 3.48
CA SER A 28 -9.69 -3.61 2.62
C SER A 28 -10.45 -3.29 1.34
N PHE A 29 -9.99 -3.87 0.23
CA PHE A 29 -10.44 -3.61 -1.12
C PHE A 29 -10.67 -4.93 -1.86
N PRO A 30 -11.62 -4.96 -2.80
CA PRO A 30 -11.90 -6.14 -3.61
C PRO A 30 -10.83 -6.39 -4.69
N SER A 31 -10.04 -5.37 -5.06
CA SER A 31 -9.14 -5.40 -6.21
C SER A 31 -7.73 -4.91 -5.86
N LYS A 32 -6.72 -5.54 -6.46
CA LYS A 32 -5.30 -5.16 -6.30
C LYS A 32 -5.06 -3.72 -6.67
N GLN A 33 -5.54 -3.32 -7.86
CA GLN A 33 -5.29 -1.99 -8.39
C GLN A 33 -5.86 -0.91 -7.47
N GLU A 34 -7.09 -1.10 -6.99
CA GLU A 34 -7.74 -0.19 -6.04
C GLU A 34 -6.97 -0.08 -4.73
N ALA A 35 -6.52 -1.22 -4.18
CA ALA A 35 -5.69 -1.20 -2.96
C ALA A 35 -4.35 -0.51 -3.19
N VAL A 36 -3.71 -0.71 -4.34
CA VAL A 36 -2.42 -0.11 -4.67
C VAL A 36 -2.55 1.39 -4.87
N ASP A 37 -3.53 1.86 -5.66
CA ASP A 37 -3.80 3.29 -5.86
C ASP A 37 -4.07 3.98 -4.52
N GLN A 38 -4.95 3.37 -3.71
CA GLN A 38 -5.33 3.97 -2.43
C GLN A 38 -4.19 3.91 -1.41
N GLY A 39 -3.39 2.84 -1.42
CA GLY A 39 -2.23 2.68 -0.55
C GLY A 39 -1.12 3.67 -0.88
N ARG A 40 -0.92 3.94 -2.17
CA ARG A 40 0.02 4.96 -2.65
C ARG A 40 -0.43 6.36 -2.25
N ALA A 41 -1.71 6.69 -2.43
CA ALA A 41 -2.26 7.98 -2.01
C ALA A 41 -2.08 8.20 -0.50
N THR A 42 -2.42 7.19 0.32
CA THR A 42 -2.24 7.28 1.77
C THR A 42 -0.77 7.42 2.18
N ALA A 43 0.15 6.71 1.52
CA ALA A 43 1.57 6.86 1.79
C ALA A 43 2.08 8.26 1.42
N ASP A 44 1.60 8.84 0.31
CA ASP A 44 1.93 10.21 -0.12
C ASP A 44 1.43 11.25 0.89
N GLU A 45 0.18 11.13 1.34
CA GLU A 45 -0.41 11.98 2.39
C GLU A 45 0.35 11.92 3.71
N LEU A 46 0.90 10.76 4.05
CA LEU A 46 1.70 10.52 5.26
C LEU A 46 3.19 10.80 5.06
N GLY A 47 3.63 11.14 3.84
CA GLY A 47 5.04 11.31 3.49
C GLY A 47 5.88 10.05 3.77
N SER A 48 5.32 8.87 3.54
CA SER A 48 5.86 7.56 3.91
C SER A 48 5.98 6.62 2.71
N ALA A 49 6.55 5.43 2.92
CA ALA A 49 6.71 4.46 1.84
C ALA A 49 5.47 3.60 1.63
N HIS A 50 5.18 3.26 0.38
CA HIS A 50 4.17 2.27 0.01
C HIS A 50 4.84 0.98 -0.46
N ILE A 51 4.47 -0.15 0.16
CA ILE A 51 5.04 -1.47 -0.09
C ILE A 51 3.91 -2.40 -0.52
N VAL A 52 4.08 -3.09 -1.64
CA VAL A 52 3.09 -4.06 -2.14
C VAL A 52 3.66 -5.47 -2.00
N GLU A 53 3.09 -6.25 -1.09
CA GLU A 53 3.41 -7.66 -0.88
C GLU A 53 2.55 -8.54 -1.79
N ASP A 54 2.99 -8.63 -3.05
CA ASP A 54 2.47 -9.52 -4.07
C ASP A 54 3.64 -10.36 -4.58
N ALA A 55 3.65 -11.66 -4.33
CA ALA A 55 4.56 -12.54 -5.06
C ALA A 55 4.04 -12.61 -6.52
N GLU A 56 4.62 -12.04 -7.58
CA GLU A 56 5.90 -11.32 -7.90
C GLU A 56 5.61 -10.35 -9.11
N PRO A 57 6.60 -9.71 -9.79
CA PRO A 57 7.58 -8.70 -9.40
C PRO A 57 7.49 -7.36 -10.21
N THR A 58 7.83 -6.25 -9.55
CA THR A 58 8.36 -4.96 -10.08
C THR A 58 7.57 -4.18 -11.17
N GLY A 59 6.95 -3.07 -10.75
CA GLY A 59 6.75 -1.88 -11.59
C GLY A 59 7.45 -0.68 -10.94
N ALA A 60 8.74 -0.52 -11.21
CA ALA A 60 9.56 0.56 -10.67
C ALA A 60 9.34 1.87 -11.45
N VAL A 61 9.05 2.94 -10.69
CA VAL A 61 9.44 4.36 -10.86
C VAL A 61 8.94 5.14 -12.09
N THR A 62 8.15 6.19 -11.83
CA THR A 62 8.25 7.47 -12.56
C THR A 62 8.09 8.64 -11.60
N ASP A 63 9.23 9.10 -11.07
CA ASP A 63 9.63 10.50 -10.80
C ASP A 63 11.18 10.42 -10.82
N GLU A 64 11.89 11.04 -11.75
CA GLU A 64 12.28 12.45 -11.75
C GLU A 64 12.45 12.98 -13.18
N GLY A 65 12.04 14.23 -13.43
CA GLY A 65 12.29 15.00 -14.65
C GLY A 65 12.78 16.40 -14.35
#